data_AF-A0A1I6FC65-F1
#
_entry.id   AF-A0A1I6FC65-F1
#
_cell.length_a   1.000
_cell.length_b   1.000
_cell.length_c   1.000
_cell.angle_alpha   90.00
_cell.angle_beta   90.00
_cell.angle_gamma   90.00
#
_symmetry.space_group_name_H-M   'P 1'
#
loop_
_entity.id
_entity.type
_entity.pdbx_description
1 polymer ?
#
loop_
_entity_poly.entity_id
_entity_poly.type
_entity_poly.pdbx_seq_one_letter_code
_entity_poly.pdbx_strand_id
1 'polypeptide(L)'
;MGEKSHESDRLVIAGQPVPDELAPRDSTAGGSIPGLLRAFLPLNADGRAEVRALVRSLPQRERTDPVGIPHAYDAEGPGPLVMRLLRNRNMNLGAVAKSVYMVTRGRRYWAVSTYGMIGHGGKELTPDLLGDLCALLDVPAADLARLTGITPDPAPVNVGDLVWDVRRLTRDQIEHVIKAAEAIRPR
;
A
#
# COMPACT_ATOMS: atom_id res chain seq x y z
N MET A 1 12.02 -6.92 15.98
CA MET A 1 11.10 -6.08 15.18
C MET A 1 11.59 -4.66 15.32
N GLY A 2 12.02 -4.00 14.24
CA GLY A 2 12.49 -2.61 14.32
C GLY A 2 11.34 -1.66 14.67
N GLU A 3 11.67 -0.48 15.21
CA GLU A 3 10.77 0.56 15.77
C GLU A 3 9.61 1.06 14.87
N LYS A 4 9.49 0.63 13.61
CA LYS A 4 8.44 1.05 12.68
C LYS A 4 7.60 -0.13 12.16
N SER A 5 6.88 -0.79 13.06
CA SER A 5 5.82 -1.72 12.65
C SER A 5 4.50 -1.26 13.24
N HIS A 6 3.59 -0.84 12.36
CA HIS A 6 2.25 -0.42 12.72
C HIS A 6 1.50 -1.54 13.43
N GLU A 7 0.64 -1.21 14.39
CA GLU A 7 -0.05 -2.22 15.20
C GLU A 7 -0.85 -3.21 14.36
N SER A 8 -1.57 -2.74 13.32
CA SER A 8 -2.30 -3.64 12.43
C SER A 8 -1.39 -4.54 11.59
N ASP A 9 -0.17 -4.13 11.28
CA ASP A 9 0.78 -5.02 10.59
C ASP A 9 1.24 -6.15 11.49
N ARG A 10 1.43 -5.90 12.79
CA ARG A 10 1.79 -6.93 13.76
C ARG A 10 0.71 -8.00 13.87
N LEU A 11 -0.57 -7.60 13.85
CA LEU A 11 -1.70 -8.54 13.83
C LEU A 11 -1.71 -9.37 12.55
N VAL A 12 -1.52 -8.74 11.38
CA VAL A 12 -1.44 -9.45 10.09
C VAL A 12 -0.27 -10.45 10.06
N ILE A 13 0.89 -10.06 10.59
CA ILE A 13 2.07 -10.92 10.68
C ILE A 13 1.80 -12.12 11.62
N ALA A 14 1.10 -11.88 12.73
CA ALA A 14 0.71 -12.92 13.68
C ALA A 14 -0.45 -13.81 13.18
N GLY A 15 -0.99 -13.57 11.98
CA GLY A 15 -2.16 -14.28 11.46
C GLY A 15 -3.46 -13.96 12.23
N GLN A 16 -3.48 -12.86 12.97
CA GLN A 16 -4.62 -12.42 13.77
C GLN A 16 -5.53 -11.49 12.96
N PRO A 17 -6.86 -11.51 13.23
CA PRO A 17 -7.77 -10.56 12.63
C PRO A 17 -7.39 -9.13 13.05
N VAL A 18 -7.48 -8.19 12.10
CA VAL A 18 -7.30 -6.76 12.38
C VAL A 18 -8.64 -6.20 12.86
N PRO A 19 -8.73 -5.67 14.10
CA PRO A 19 -9.93 -5.03 14.61
C PRO A 19 -10.38 -3.87 13.72
N ASP A 20 -11.68 -3.59 13.71
CA ASP A 20 -12.26 -2.54 12.89
C ASP A 20 -11.58 -1.20 13.17
N GLU A 21 -11.30 -0.84 14.41
CA GLU A 21 -10.62 0.41 14.79
C GLU A 21 -9.28 0.58 14.06
N LEU A 22 -8.60 -0.54 13.83
CA LEU A 22 -7.33 -0.61 13.15
C LEU A 22 -7.45 -0.92 11.66
N ALA A 23 -8.62 -1.17 11.10
CA ALA A 23 -8.88 -1.44 9.67
C ALA A 23 -8.92 -0.16 8.81
N PRO A 24 -8.80 -0.21 7.47
CA PRO A 24 -8.95 0.97 6.63
C PRO A 24 -10.27 1.71 6.87
N ARG A 25 -10.28 3.03 6.65
CA ARG A 25 -11.47 3.82 6.98
C ARG A 25 -12.63 3.58 6.03
N ASP A 26 -12.32 3.49 4.75
CA ASP A 26 -13.24 3.26 3.65
C ASP A 26 -12.63 2.19 2.75
N SER A 27 -13.25 1.01 2.67
CA SER A 27 -12.72 -0.14 1.92
C SER A 27 -12.67 0.10 0.40
N THR A 28 -13.40 1.10 -0.10
CA THR A 28 -13.43 1.46 -1.53
C THR A 28 -12.32 2.44 -1.91
N ALA A 29 -11.81 3.20 -0.93
CA ALA A 29 -10.80 4.24 -1.13
C ALA A 29 -9.48 3.70 -1.70
N GLY A 30 -9.18 2.42 -1.47
CA GLY A 30 -8.03 1.71 -2.01
C GLY A 30 -7.88 1.79 -3.54
N GLY A 31 -9.01 1.86 -4.26
CA GLY A 31 -9.03 2.01 -5.72
C GLY A 31 -8.44 3.34 -6.20
N SER A 32 -8.41 4.36 -5.37
CA SER A 32 -7.91 5.71 -5.69
C SER A 32 -6.39 5.86 -5.51
N ILE A 33 -5.73 4.93 -4.80
CA ILE A 33 -4.28 4.99 -4.54
C ILE A 33 -3.45 5.12 -5.83
N PRO A 34 -3.69 4.35 -6.91
CA PRO A 34 -2.95 4.53 -8.15
C PRO A 34 -3.11 5.92 -8.79
N GLY A 35 -4.27 6.55 -8.63
CA GLY A 35 -4.52 7.93 -9.09
C GLY A 35 -3.69 8.93 -8.28
N LEU A 36 -3.67 8.75 -6.96
CA LEU A 36 -2.81 9.53 -6.07
C LEU A 36 -1.33 9.39 -6.43
N LEU A 37 -0.84 8.17 -6.62
CA LEU A 37 0.57 7.96 -7.00
C LEU A 37 0.91 8.60 -8.35
N ARG A 38 -0.01 8.57 -9.32
CA ARG A 38 0.16 9.25 -10.61
C ARG A 38 0.32 10.77 -10.45
N ALA A 39 -0.44 11.40 -9.57
CA ALA A 39 -0.35 12.83 -9.30
C ALA A 39 0.86 13.20 -8.43
N PHE A 40 1.19 12.35 -7.45
CA PHE A 40 2.21 12.59 -6.44
C PHE A 40 3.65 12.37 -6.94
N LEU A 41 3.92 11.27 -7.65
CA LEU A 41 5.28 10.88 -8.04
C LEU A 41 6.01 11.93 -8.91
N PRO A 42 5.34 12.66 -9.82
CA PRO A 42 6.00 13.70 -10.61
C PRO A 42 6.36 14.97 -9.83
N LEU A 43 5.82 15.18 -8.62
CA LEU A 43 6.09 16.38 -7.84
C LEU A 43 7.53 16.41 -7.35
N ASN A 44 8.06 17.63 -7.18
CA ASN A 44 9.34 17.88 -6.52
C ASN A 44 9.22 17.68 -4.98
N ALA A 45 10.31 17.88 -4.24
CA ALA A 45 10.32 17.67 -2.80
C ALA A 45 9.27 18.52 -2.06
N ASP A 46 9.15 19.80 -2.41
CA ASP A 46 8.23 20.73 -1.76
C ASP A 46 6.77 20.34 -2.03
N GLY A 47 6.41 20.05 -3.28
CA GLY A 47 5.06 19.61 -3.63
C GLY A 47 4.69 18.28 -2.99
N ARG A 48 5.65 17.35 -2.84
CA ARG A 48 5.42 16.11 -2.09
C ARG A 48 5.21 16.37 -0.61
N ALA A 49 5.95 17.31 -0.02
CA ALA A 49 5.79 17.69 1.38
C ALA A 49 4.42 18.34 1.61
N GLU A 50 3.98 19.21 0.71
CA GLU A 50 2.66 19.85 0.75
C GLU A 50 1.52 18.82 0.67
N VAL A 51 1.58 17.88 -0.28
CA VAL A 51 0.59 16.80 -0.36
C VAL A 51 0.54 15.95 0.91
N ARG A 52 1.70 15.63 1.50
CA ARG A 52 1.76 14.89 2.77
C ARG A 52 1.18 15.69 3.93
N ALA A 53 1.46 16.99 3.98
CA ALA A 53 0.89 17.88 4.99
C ALA A 53 -0.65 17.93 4.87
N LEU A 54 -1.17 18.04 3.64
CA LEU A 54 -2.62 17.97 3.38
C LEU A 54 -3.20 16.63 3.81
N VAL A 55 -2.59 15.51 3.41
CA VAL A 55 -3.03 14.18 3.81
C VAL A 55 -3.11 14.06 5.32
N ARG A 56 -2.18 14.66 6.08
CA ARG A 56 -2.14 14.65 7.55
C ARG A 56 -3.08 15.66 8.22
N SER A 57 -3.43 16.77 7.56
CA SER A 57 -4.33 17.78 8.11
C SER A 57 -5.80 17.39 8.00
N LEU A 58 -6.15 16.54 7.04
CA LEU A 58 -7.55 16.12 6.85
C LEU A 58 -8.08 15.39 8.09
N PRO A 59 -9.27 15.75 8.59
CA PRO A 59 -9.88 15.05 9.70
C PRO A 59 -10.31 13.65 9.27
N GLN A 60 -10.23 12.68 10.19
CA GLN A 60 -10.81 11.37 9.94
C GLN A 60 -12.34 11.49 10.02
N ARG A 61 -13.04 11.13 8.94
CA ARG A 61 -14.52 11.13 8.90
C ARG A 61 -15.09 9.89 9.57
N GLU A 62 -16.37 9.90 9.95
CA GLU A 62 -17.08 8.70 10.41
C GLU A 62 -17.08 7.57 9.37
N ARG A 63 -17.18 6.32 9.82
CA ARG A 63 -17.31 5.17 8.93
C ARG A 63 -18.71 5.19 8.34
N THR A 64 -18.82 5.09 7.03
CA THR A 64 -20.11 4.97 6.36
C THR A 64 -20.56 3.52 6.25
N ASP A 65 -19.62 2.57 6.26
CA ASP A 65 -19.88 1.13 6.15
C ASP A 65 -19.00 0.32 7.11
N PRO A 66 -19.50 -0.82 7.64
CA PRO A 66 -18.66 -1.80 8.30
C PRO A 66 -17.61 -2.34 7.32
N VAL A 67 -16.41 -2.62 7.81
CA VAL A 67 -15.35 -3.18 6.97
C VAL A 67 -15.76 -4.60 6.60
N GLY A 68 -16.19 -4.81 5.36
CA GLY A 68 -16.40 -6.15 4.84
C GLY A 68 -15.10 -6.94 5.00
N ILE A 69 -15.14 -8.05 5.74
CA ILE A 69 -14.00 -8.94 5.94
C ILE A 69 -13.47 -9.32 4.56
N PRO A 70 -12.32 -8.81 4.11
CA PRO A 70 -11.79 -9.21 2.82
C PRO A 70 -11.46 -10.69 2.91
N HIS A 71 -11.79 -11.48 1.87
CA HIS A 71 -11.30 -12.86 1.79
C HIS A 71 -9.79 -12.89 2.01
N ALA A 72 -9.39 -13.49 3.12
CA ALA A 72 -7.99 -13.60 3.49
C ALA A 72 -7.28 -14.53 2.51
N TYR A 73 -6.02 -14.24 2.27
CA TYR A 73 -5.13 -15.26 1.74
C TYR A 73 -4.88 -16.24 2.89
N ASP A 74 -5.57 -17.37 2.87
CA ASP A 74 -5.46 -18.42 3.89
C ASP A 74 -4.15 -19.23 3.75
N ALA A 75 -3.49 -19.12 2.60
CA ALA A 75 -2.19 -19.73 2.38
C ALA A 75 -1.11 -19.13 3.30
N GLU A 76 -0.18 -19.98 3.72
CA GLU A 76 1.01 -19.57 4.46
C GLU A 76 2.19 -19.29 3.51
N GLY A 77 3.18 -18.55 4.00
CA GLY A 77 4.42 -18.26 3.29
C GLY A 77 4.59 -16.80 2.85
N PRO A 78 5.72 -16.48 2.20
CA PRO A 78 6.14 -15.11 1.92
C PRO A 78 5.17 -14.31 1.03
N GLY A 79 4.75 -14.92 -0.09
CA GLY A 79 3.80 -14.31 -1.02
C GLY A 79 2.47 -13.96 -0.36
N PRO A 80 1.78 -14.94 0.25
CA PRO A 80 0.54 -14.69 0.98
C PRO A 80 0.67 -13.63 2.07
N LEU A 81 1.74 -13.66 2.87
CA LEU A 81 2.00 -12.67 3.92
C LEU A 81 2.09 -11.24 3.36
N VAL A 82 2.91 -11.03 2.34
CA VAL A 82 3.10 -9.70 1.72
C VAL A 82 1.79 -9.20 1.10
N MET A 83 1.02 -10.10 0.48
CA MET A 83 -0.28 -9.74 -0.08
C MET A 83 -1.32 -9.40 1.00
N ARG A 84 -1.28 -10.03 2.18
CA ARG A 84 -2.09 -9.61 3.34
C ARG A 84 -1.68 -8.23 3.87
N LEU A 85 -0.39 -7.92 3.92
CA LEU A 85 0.09 -6.58 4.30
C LEU A 85 -0.36 -5.50 3.32
N LEU A 86 -0.35 -5.77 2.01
CA LEU A 86 -0.87 -4.84 0.99
C LEU A 86 -2.38 -4.67 1.08
N ARG A 87 -3.12 -5.74 1.39
CA ARG A 87 -4.55 -5.64 1.74
C ARG A 87 -4.76 -4.78 2.98
N ASN A 88 -3.88 -4.91 3.97
CA ASN A 88 -3.86 -4.01 5.11
C ASN A 88 -3.51 -2.56 4.72
N ARG A 89 -2.93 -2.29 3.54
CA ARG A 89 -2.81 -0.93 2.96
C ARG A 89 -4.08 -0.47 2.22
N ASN A 90 -5.19 -1.18 2.37
CA ASN A 90 -6.42 -1.00 1.60
C ASN A 90 -6.25 -1.29 0.09
N MET A 91 -5.19 -1.98 -0.33
CA MET A 91 -4.92 -2.18 -1.75
C MET A 91 -5.50 -3.49 -2.26
N ASN A 92 -6.42 -3.42 -3.23
CA ASN A 92 -6.83 -4.59 -3.99
C ASN A 92 -5.79 -4.97 -5.06
N LEU A 93 -5.92 -6.16 -5.65
CA LEU A 93 -4.96 -6.66 -6.64
C LEU A 93 -4.75 -5.68 -7.82
N GLY A 94 -5.83 -5.04 -8.28
CA GLY A 94 -5.74 -4.03 -9.34
C GLY A 94 -4.99 -2.77 -8.90
N ALA A 95 -5.21 -2.32 -7.66
CA ALA A 95 -4.50 -1.19 -7.07
C ALA A 95 -3.01 -1.54 -6.88
N VAL A 96 -2.67 -2.75 -6.43
CA VAL A 96 -1.29 -3.24 -6.33
C VAL A 96 -0.62 -3.21 -7.70
N ALA A 97 -1.22 -3.86 -8.71
CA ALA A 97 -0.64 -3.93 -10.06
C ALA A 97 -0.36 -2.55 -10.66
N LYS A 98 -1.33 -1.64 -10.56
CA LYS A 98 -1.17 -0.26 -11.06
C LYS A 98 -0.13 0.52 -10.26
N SER A 99 -0.07 0.33 -8.94
CA SER A 99 0.89 1.05 -8.09
C SER A 99 2.32 0.57 -8.31
N VAL A 100 2.54 -0.74 -8.49
CA VAL A 100 3.83 -1.31 -8.91
C VAL A 100 4.28 -0.69 -10.25
N TYR A 101 3.38 -0.61 -11.23
CA TYR A 101 3.68 0.07 -12.49
C TYR A 101 4.13 1.54 -12.27
N MET A 102 3.47 2.27 -11.37
CA MET A 102 3.82 3.66 -11.08
C MET A 102 5.18 3.80 -10.37
N VAL A 103 5.41 3.06 -9.28
CA VAL A 103 6.65 3.18 -8.48
C VAL A 103 7.86 2.72 -9.27
N THR A 104 7.69 1.76 -10.19
CA THR A 104 8.73 1.28 -11.10
C THR A 104 8.89 2.12 -12.36
N ARG A 105 8.16 3.24 -12.48
CA ARG A 105 8.16 4.15 -13.65
C ARG A 105 7.88 3.41 -14.96
N GLY A 106 6.94 2.48 -14.92
CA GLY A 106 6.49 1.70 -16.06
C GLY A 106 7.39 0.54 -16.48
N ARG A 107 8.50 0.29 -15.77
CA ARG A 107 9.42 -0.82 -16.09
C ARG A 107 8.83 -2.20 -15.80
N ARG A 108 7.90 -2.28 -14.85
CA ARG A 108 7.28 -3.54 -14.46
C ARG A 108 5.77 -3.46 -14.62
N TYR A 109 5.27 -4.33 -15.49
CA TYR A 109 3.85 -4.47 -15.76
C TYR A 109 3.48 -5.94 -15.68
N TRP A 110 2.79 -6.31 -14.59
CA TRP A 110 2.42 -7.70 -14.30
C TRP A 110 0.90 -7.81 -14.33
N ALA A 111 0.39 -8.94 -14.83
CA ALA A 111 -1.03 -9.21 -14.82
C ALA A 111 -1.56 -9.29 -13.37
N VAL A 112 -2.77 -8.78 -13.15
CA VAL A 112 -3.47 -8.81 -11.84
C VAL A 112 -3.53 -10.24 -11.28
N SER A 113 -3.75 -11.24 -12.14
CA SER A 113 -3.75 -12.66 -11.78
C SER A 113 -2.43 -13.15 -11.19
N THR A 114 -1.29 -12.54 -11.56
CA THR A 114 0.02 -12.94 -11.03
C THR A 114 0.11 -12.62 -9.54
N TYR A 115 -0.34 -11.44 -9.13
CA TYR A 115 -0.43 -11.07 -7.72
C TYR A 115 -1.44 -11.95 -6.96
N GLY A 116 -2.53 -12.35 -7.62
CA GLY A 116 -3.45 -13.35 -7.09
C GLY A 116 -2.77 -14.69 -6.82
N MET A 117 -2.04 -15.23 -7.79
CA MET A 117 -1.29 -16.48 -7.65
C MET A 117 -0.25 -16.41 -6.52
N ILE A 118 0.45 -15.29 -6.39
CA ILE A 118 1.40 -15.07 -5.28
C ILE A 118 0.66 -15.06 -3.93
N GLY A 119 -0.46 -14.35 -3.85
CA GLY A 119 -1.26 -14.31 -2.63
C GLY A 119 -1.82 -15.67 -2.23
N HIS A 120 -2.14 -16.54 -3.19
CA HIS A 120 -2.60 -17.91 -2.92
C HIS A 120 -1.46 -18.94 -2.82
N GLY A 121 -0.19 -18.52 -2.87
CA GLY A 121 0.97 -19.43 -2.83
C GLY A 121 1.18 -20.26 -4.09
N GLY A 122 0.40 -20.04 -5.15
CA GLY A 122 0.52 -20.72 -6.44
C GLY A 122 1.67 -20.19 -7.32
N LYS A 123 2.30 -19.08 -6.93
CA LYS A 123 3.54 -18.58 -7.54
C LYS A 123 4.47 -18.01 -6.47
N GLU A 124 5.76 -18.29 -6.62
CA GLU A 124 6.79 -17.81 -5.69
C GLU A 124 6.95 -16.29 -5.75
N LEU A 125 7.19 -15.69 -4.59
CA LEU A 125 7.57 -14.28 -4.47
C LEU A 125 9.07 -14.15 -4.70
N THR A 126 9.46 -13.42 -5.73
CA THR A 126 10.88 -13.21 -6.07
C THR A 126 11.46 -11.98 -5.35
N PRO A 127 12.80 -11.90 -5.12
CA PRO A 127 13.46 -10.77 -4.47
C PRO A 127 13.12 -9.40 -5.08
N ASP A 128 13.07 -9.39 -6.40
CA ASP A 128 12.88 -8.19 -7.21
C ASP A 128 11.45 -7.68 -7.12
N LEU A 129 10.47 -8.59 -7.14
CA LEU A 129 9.07 -8.25 -6.90
C LEU A 129 8.83 -7.84 -5.45
N LEU A 130 9.47 -8.53 -4.48
CA LEU A 130 9.41 -8.12 -3.09
C LEU A 130 9.92 -6.69 -2.92
N GLY A 131 11.00 -6.31 -3.61
CA GLY A 131 11.49 -4.94 -3.67
C GLY A 131 10.42 -3.93 -4.11
N ASP A 132 9.72 -4.19 -5.21
CA ASP A 132 8.65 -3.30 -5.68
C ASP A 132 7.47 -3.22 -4.71
N LEU A 133 7.11 -4.34 -4.06
CA LEU A 133 6.04 -4.36 -3.07
C LEU A 133 6.47 -3.65 -1.78
N CYS A 134 7.75 -3.71 -1.39
CA CYS A 134 8.31 -2.94 -0.28
C CYS A 134 8.12 -1.43 -0.50
N ALA A 135 8.17 -0.93 -1.73
CA ALA A 135 7.91 0.50 -2.00
C ALA A 135 6.53 0.97 -1.56
N LEU A 136 5.56 0.06 -1.48
CA LEU A 136 4.17 0.32 -1.11
C LEU A 136 3.89 0.02 0.37
N LEU A 137 4.82 -0.68 1.02
CA LEU A 137 4.72 -1.08 2.40
C LEU A 137 5.65 -0.20 3.23
N ASP A 138 5.08 0.59 4.15
CA ASP A 138 5.84 1.34 5.16
C ASP A 138 6.47 0.38 6.20
N VAL A 139 7.24 -0.60 5.74
CA VAL A 139 7.89 -1.65 6.53
C VAL A 139 9.36 -1.69 6.11
N PRO A 140 10.31 -1.66 7.06
CA PRO A 140 11.73 -1.74 6.72
C PRO A 140 12.07 -3.00 5.92
N ALA A 141 12.87 -2.86 4.86
CA ALA A 141 13.28 -3.98 4.00
C ALA A 141 13.95 -5.12 4.78
N ALA A 142 14.73 -4.79 5.82
CA ALA A 142 15.35 -5.78 6.70
C ALA A 142 14.33 -6.58 7.51
N ASP A 143 13.22 -5.97 7.92
CA ASP A 143 12.17 -6.67 8.64
C ASP A 143 11.36 -7.56 7.68
N LEU A 144 11.09 -7.08 6.46
CA LEU A 144 10.50 -7.94 5.42
C LEU A 144 11.41 -9.11 5.09
N ALA A 145 12.72 -8.92 4.96
CA ALA A 145 13.68 -9.99 4.73
C ALA A 145 13.65 -11.06 5.82
N ARG A 146 13.51 -10.65 7.09
CA ARG A 146 13.37 -11.58 8.22
C ARG A 146 12.06 -12.35 8.17
N LEU A 147 10.97 -11.69 7.80
CA LEU A 147 9.63 -12.30 7.74
C LEU A 147 9.46 -13.25 6.55
N THR A 148 10.11 -12.96 5.43
CA THR A 148 9.95 -13.72 4.19
C THR A 148 11.08 -14.72 3.93
N GLY A 149 12.24 -14.54 4.58
CA GLY A 149 13.48 -15.24 4.21
C GLY A 149 14.08 -14.75 2.88
N ILE A 150 13.52 -13.70 2.27
CA ILE A 150 13.90 -13.20 0.95
C ILE A 150 14.43 -11.78 1.12
N THR A 151 15.67 -11.53 0.71
CA THR A 151 16.22 -10.17 0.71
C THR A 151 15.58 -9.37 -0.43
N PRO A 152 14.84 -8.27 -0.17
CA PRO A 152 14.24 -7.46 -1.22
C PRO A 152 15.31 -6.75 -2.05
N ASP A 153 15.12 -6.66 -3.37
CA ASP A 153 15.88 -5.73 -4.17
C ASP A 153 15.51 -4.28 -3.82
N PRO A 154 16.43 -3.31 -3.97
CA PRO A 154 16.13 -1.91 -3.69
C PRO A 154 15.05 -1.39 -4.65
N ALA A 155 13.99 -0.81 -4.08
CA ALA A 155 12.95 -0.18 -4.88
C ALA A 155 13.40 1.19 -5.41
N PRO A 156 12.99 1.58 -6.63
CA PRO A 156 13.38 2.86 -7.23
C PRO A 156 12.74 4.10 -6.56
N VAL A 157 11.63 3.93 -5.85
CA VAL A 157 10.99 4.99 -5.04
C VAL A 157 10.24 4.34 -3.88
N ASN A 158 10.18 5.00 -2.72
CA ASN A 158 9.37 4.55 -1.58
C ASN A 158 8.20 5.52 -1.37
N VAL A 159 6.98 4.98 -1.31
CA VAL A 159 5.73 5.70 -1.07
C VAL A 159 4.90 5.04 0.02
N GLY A 160 5.47 4.10 0.78
CA GLY A 160 4.76 3.28 1.74
C GLY A 160 4.10 4.11 2.84
N ASP A 161 4.76 5.16 3.29
CA ASP A 161 4.25 6.10 4.29
C ASP A 161 3.04 6.92 3.79
N LEU A 162 3.06 7.38 2.53
CA LEU A 162 1.90 8.03 1.91
C LEU A 162 0.73 7.03 1.78
N VAL A 163 1.01 5.82 1.31
CA VAL A 163 0.03 4.74 1.17
C VAL A 163 -0.57 4.38 2.53
N TRP A 164 0.24 4.40 3.58
CA TRP A 164 -0.21 4.22 4.96
C TRP A 164 -1.09 5.38 5.44
N ASP A 165 -0.64 6.62 5.28
CA ASP A 165 -1.34 7.80 5.78
C ASP A 165 -2.74 7.96 5.16
N VAL A 166 -2.92 7.59 3.87
CA VAL A 166 -4.23 7.71 3.21
C VAL A 166 -5.23 6.62 3.59
N ARG A 167 -4.80 5.59 4.32
CA ARG A 167 -5.67 4.52 4.81
C ARG A 167 -6.76 5.01 5.78
N ARG A 168 -6.51 6.15 6.43
CA ARG A 168 -7.46 6.83 7.34
C ARG A 168 -8.48 7.70 6.62
N LEU A 169 -8.31 7.91 5.31
CA LEU A 169 -9.12 8.81 4.50
C LEU A 169 -10.23 8.05 3.77
N THR A 170 -11.35 8.73 3.52
CA THR A 170 -12.39 8.24 2.60
C THR A 170 -11.97 8.43 1.15
N ARG A 171 -12.68 7.77 0.23
CA ARG A 171 -12.46 7.95 -1.21
C ARG A 171 -12.50 9.41 -1.64
N ASP A 172 -13.52 10.17 -1.22
CA ASP A 172 -13.66 11.59 -1.55
C ASP A 172 -12.47 12.43 -1.04
N GLN A 173 -11.96 12.10 0.13
CA GLN A 173 -10.78 12.77 0.69
C GLN A 173 -9.54 12.48 -0.15
N ILE A 174 -9.35 11.23 -0.61
CA ILE A 174 -8.26 10.90 -1.54
C ILE A 174 -8.44 11.64 -2.87
N GLU A 175 -9.66 11.72 -3.41
CA GLU A 175 -9.94 12.49 -4.63
C GLU A 175 -9.65 13.98 -4.48
N HIS A 176 -9.93 14.57 -3.32
CA HIS A 176 -9.54 15.94 -3.00
C HIS A 176 -8.00 16.11 -2.98
N VAL A 177 -7.28 15.18 -2.36
CA VAL A 177 -5.81 15.19 -2.34
C VAL A 177 -5.23 15.05 -3.75
N ILE A 178 -5.82 14.20 -4.60
CA ILE A 178 -5.40 14.05 -6.00
C ILE A 178 -5.50 15.39 -6.73
N LYS A 179 -6.64 16.08 -6.62
CA LYS A 179 -6.86 17.39 -7.27
C LYS A 179 -5.86 18.43 -6.78
N ALA A 180 -5.55 18.44 -5.48
CA ALA A 180 -4.54 19.34 -4.91
C ALA A 180 -3.14 19.02 -5.47
N ALA A 181 -2.76 17.75 -5.53
CA ALA A 181 -1.48 17.32 -6.11
C ALA A 181 -1.35 17.70 -7.59
N GLU A 182 -2.44 17.58 -8.36
CA GLU A 182 -2.48 18.00 -9.77
C GLU A 182 -2.33 19.52 -9.94
N ALA A 183 -2.87 20.31 -9.00
CA ALA A 183 -2.76 21.77 -9.02
C ALA A 183 -1.35 22.29 -8.69
N ILE A 184 -0.58 21.55 -7.87
CA ILE A 184 0.81 21.88 -7.53
C ILE A 184 1.75 21.63 -8.72
N ARG A 185 1.40 20.68 -9.59
CA ARG A 185 2.27 20.25 -10.68
C ARG A 185 2.48 21.41 -11.67
N PRO A 186 3.73 21.87 -11.89
CA PRO A 186 4.00 22.84 -12.94
C PRO A 186 3.61 22.23 -14.30
N ARG A 187 2.98 23.05 -15.14
CA ARG A 187 2.58 22.66 -16.50
C ARG A 187 3.79 22.31 -17.35
#